data_AF-A0A9E7G277-F1
#
_entry.id   AF-A0A9E7G277-F1
#
_cell.length_a   1.000
_cell.length_b   1.000
_cell.length_c   1.000
_cell.angle_alpha   90.00
_cell.angle_beta   90.00
_cell.angle_gamma   90.00
#
_symmetry.space_group_name_H-M   'P 1'
#
loop_
_entity.id
_entity.type
_entity.pdbx_description
1 polymer ?
#
loop_
_entity_poly.entity_id
_entity_poly.type
_entity_poly.pdbx_seq_one_letter_code
_entity_poly.pdbx_strand_id
1 'polypeptide(L)'
;MTPHSDLVDPSSSIEPSLSTPHRHVRSPALSSQTRAVRPLKPQKPNPLPSPSPATMAAALAAIRRPSARLPSILRSHFSTLAPHSEPPASAGPNPFSALRSAIHSESDPNRVAELFQSSAHLPRFHAHRNLFAFTVQKLARARRPDLVDRVLSPFLSDPRSPKSEGFLVRLISLYSSAGMPDQAAATFDRIPDLIGRPRSDKSLSALLCAYLHNRRFDLVIETFNRAPKELGISPGVISHNILMQSLCGKGDFETASNVLEEMGKKGVKPDIVSYNTLLSGYLKKGDDDRFEAILNEILNNKGLEPNVVTYNCRISKFCQISESCTAEELLEVMISKGIQPNSISFNTIIRRFIKEGDVSAAVRVFKRMRTVTRKNGSGSLSPNAEIYVLLIRGLIQQNEFCEALAICKECLTKKIAPPFEVVKGLIDGLLRDSKVDEARDVVTKMRTVTKHDAVDAWKKLEAN
;
A
#
# COMPACT_ATOMS: atom_id res chain seq x y z
N MET A 1 74.21 15.92 19.86
CA MET A 1 74.92 14.77 19.24
C MET A 1 74.17 14.41 17.96
N THR A 2 74.90 14.23 16.88
CA THR A 2 74.44 13.93 15.52
C THR A 2 74.39 12.39 15.30
N PRO A 3 74.15 11.84 14.09
CA PRO A 3 72.81 11.72 13.51
C PRO A 3 72.60 10.33 12.84
N HIS A 4 71.56 10.21 12.00
CA HIS A 4 71.52 9.58 10.66
C HIS A 4 70.04 9.65 10.21
N SER A 5 69.60 10.32 9.13
CA SER A 5 70.20 10.68 7.83
C SER A 5 70.60 9.41 7.04
N ASP A 6 70.12 9.16 5.82
CA ASP A 6 69.89 10.03 4.65
C ASP A 6 68.63 9.60 3.83
N LEU A 7 67.87 10.47 3.13
CA LEU A 7 68.06 10.99 1.75
C LEU A 7 68.28 9.86 0.70
N VAL A 8 67.72 9.83 -0.52
CA VAL A 8 67.66 10.87 -1.58
C VAL A 8 66.53 10.56 -2.60
N ASP A 9 66.00 11.63 -3.21
CA ASP A 9 65.17 11.70 -4.44
C ASP A 9 65.86 12.76 -5.37
N PRO A 10 65.78 12.80 -6.73
CA PRO A 10 64.56 12.56 -7.52
C PRO A 10 64.69 12.02 -8.99
N SER A 11 63.52 11.94 -9.65
CA SER A 11 63.27 12.30 -11.08
C SER A 11 63.76 11.44 -12.26
N SER A 12 62.83 11.10 -13.16
CA SER A 12 62.96 11.39 -14.61
C SER A 12 61.59 11.34 -15.32
N SER A 13 61.20 12.44 -15.98
CA SER A 13 60.04 12.51 -16.87
C SER A 13 60.31 11.84 -18.23
N ILE A 14 59.25 11.51 -18.99
CA ILE A 14 59.06 11.79 -20.44
C ILE A 14 57.76 11.10 -20.93
N GLU A 15 56.89 11.86 -21.60
CA GLU A 15 55.70 11.37 -22.34
C GLU A 15 56.06 11.04 -23.82
N PRO A 16 55.17 11.15 -24.83
CA PRO A 16 54.35 10.04 -25.33
C PRO A 16 54.59 9.73 -26.82
N SER A 17 54.03 8.64 -27.34
CA SER A 17 53.87 8.50 -28.81
C SER A 17 52.67 7.65 -29.23
N LEU A 18 51.94 8.15 -30.23
CA LEU A 18 50.82 7.50 -30.90
C LEU A 18 51.30 6.49 -31.96
N SER A 19 50.42 5.56 -32.35
CA SER A 19 49.87 5.41 -33.73
C SER A 19 49.60 3.94 -34.14
N THR A 20 48.31 3.62 -34.37
CA THR A 20 47.67 2.97 -35.56
C THR A 20 48.48 1.98 -36.47
N PRO A 21 47.83 1.04 -37.23
CA PRO A 21 46.50 1.18 -37.84
C PRO A 21 45.58 -0.06 -37.97
N HIS A 22 44.39 0.24 -38.52
CA HIS A 22 43.33 -0.64 -39.00
C HIS A 22 43.73 -1.94 -39.71
N ARG A 23 42.83 -2.93 -39.64
CA ARG A 23 42.60 -3.84 -40.78
C ARG A 23 41.10 -4.08 -41.04
N HIS A 24 40.65 -3.66 -42.22
CA HIS A 24 39.34 -4.04 -42.77
C HIS A 24 39.31 -5.55 -43.10
N VAL A 25 38.15 -6.17 -42.94
CA VAL A 25 37.78 -7.38 -43.68
C VAL A 25 36.43 -7.12 -44.37
N ARG A 26 36.38 -7.37 -45.67
CA ARG A 26 35.18 -7.20 -46.52
C ARG A 26 34.27 -8.42 -46.42
N SER A 27 32.99 -8.19 -46.69
CA SER A 27 31.98 -9.21 -46.97
C SER A 27 32.24 -9.98 -48.27
N PRO A 28 31.66 -11.18 -48.40
CA PRO A 28 31.21 -11.73 -49.67
C PRO A 28 29.67 -11.66 -49.78
N ALA A 29 29.16 -11.32 -50.97
CA ALA A 29 27.75 -11.41 -51.31
C ALA A 29 27.49 -12.68 -52.12
N LEU A 30 26.33 -13.34 -51.95
CA LEU A 30 25.80 -14.31 -52.90
C LEU A 30 24.26 -14.26 -52.97
N SER A 31 23.78 -13.76 -54.11
CA SER A 31 22.57 -14.15 -54.85
C SER A 31 21.36 -14.77 -54.12
N SER A 32 20.31 -13.96 -54.00
CA SER A 32 18.95 -14.25 -54.50
C SER A 32 18.43 -15.70 -54.59
N GLN A 33 17.37 -15.99 -53.83
CA GLN A 33 16.19 -16.69 -54.36
C GLN A 33 14.89 -16.14 -53.73
N THR A 34 14.12 -15.41 -54.54
CA THR A 34 12.78 -14.93 -54.21
C THR A 34 11.75 -16.06 -54.25
N ARG A 35 11.09 -16.36 -53.12
CA ARG A 35 9.83 -17.12 -53.13
C ARG A 35 8.69 -16.20 -52.71
N ALA A 36 7.89 -15.78 -53.68
CA ALA A 36 6.74 -14.90 -53.46
C ALA A 36 5.68 -15.60 -52.60
N VAL A 37 5.37 -15.03 -51.43
CA VAL A 37 4.18 -15.35 -50.64
C VAL A 37 3.15 -14.26 -50.88
N ARG A 38 1.93 -14.66 -51.31
CA ARG A 38 0.84 -13.73 -51.65
C ARG A 38 0.47 -12.86 -50.44
N PRO A 39 0.19 -11.55 -50.62
CA PRO A 39 -0.36 -10.73 -49.55
C PRO A 39 -1.79 -11.18 -49.23
N LEU A 40 -2.00 -11.67 -48.01
CA LEU A 40 -3.34 -11.88 -47.46
C LEU A 40 -4.00 -10.52 -47.24
N LYS A 41 -5.21 -10.34 -47.79
CA LYS A 41 -6.01 -9.11 -47.60
C LYS A 41 -6.28 -8.90 -46.10
N PRO A 42 -6.18 -7.65 -45.58
CA PRO A 42 -6.54 -7.39 -44.19
C PRO A 42 -8.05 -7.60 -44.00
N GLN A 43 -8.41 -8.65 -43.26
CA GLN A 43 -9.78 -8.79 -42.74
C GLN A 43 -10.01 -7.73 -41.67
N LYS A 44 -11.08 -6.94 -41.83
CA LYS A 44 -11.54 -6.03 -40.77
C LYS A 44 -11.93 -6.88 -39.55
N PRO A 45 -11.46 -6.58 -38.33
CA PRO A 45 -11.96 -7.25 -37.15
C PRO A 45 -13.44 -6.87 -36.93
N ASN A 46 -14.30 -7.87 -36.74
CA ASN A 46 -15.69 -7.64 -36.36
C ASN A 46 -15.75 -6.92 -35.00
N PRO A 47 -16.68 -5.98 -34.80
CA PRO A 47 -16.82 -5.29 -33.52
C PRO A 47 -17.24 -6.28 -32.43
N LEU A 48 -16.44 -6.36 -31.36
CA LEU A 48 -16.83 -7.06 -30.13
C LEU A 48 -18.06 -6.36 -29.52
N PRO A 49 -19.04 -7.11 -28.99
CA PRO A 49 -20.23 -6.52 -28.40
C PRO A 49 -19.87 -5.68 -27.17
N SER A 50 -20.52 -4.53 -27.03
CA SER A 50 -20.38 -3.67 -25.86
C SER A 50 -20.81 -4.40 -24.58
N PRO A 51 -20.05 -4.30 -23.48
CA PRO A 51 -20.45 -4.92 -22.21
C PRO A 51 -21.71 -4.23 -21.68
N SER A 52 -22.66 -5.02 -21.20
CA SER A 52 -23.95 -4.49 -20.72
C SER A 52 -23.77 -3.62 -19.46
N PRO A 53 -24.70 -2.69 -19.16
CA PRO A 53 -24.59 -1.80 -18.01
C PRO A 53 -24.39 -2.51 -16.65
N ALA A 54 -24.88 -3.74 -16.53
CA ALA A 54 -24.69 -4.58 -15.35
C ALA A 54 -23.21 -4.95 -15.10
N THR A 55 -22.42 -5.15 -16.17
CA THR A 55 -20.99 -5.48 -16.06
C THR A 55 -20.15 -4.27 -15.59
N MET A 56 -20.56 -3.05 -15.97
CA MET A 56 -19.93 -1.80 -15.49
C MET A 56 -20.15 -1.54 -13.99
N ALA A 57 -21.31 -1.94 -13.45
CA ALA A 57 -21.62 -1.75 -12.03
C ALA A 57 -20.67 -2.53 -11.10
N ALA A 58 -20.25 -3.74 -11.50
CA ALA A 58 -19.32 -4.56 -10.74
C ALA A 58 -17.90 -3.97 -10.67
N ALA A 59 -17.43 -3.34 -11.75
CA ALA A 59 -16.10 -2.73 -11.81
C ALA A 59 -15.98 -1.44 -10.97
N LEU A 60 -17.08 -0.72 -10.76
CA LEU A 60 -17.08 0.57 -10.05
C LEU A 60 -16.90 0.47 -8.53
N ALA A 61 -17.03 -0.72 -7.94
CA ALA A 61 -16.80 -0.93 -6.51
C ALA A 61 -15.31 -0.93 -6.10
N ALA A 62 -14.37 -0.96 -7.06
CA ALA A 62 -12.94 -1.16 -6.80
C ALA A 62 -12.13 0.13 -6.52
N ILE A 63 -12.71 1.32 -6.72
CA ILE A 63 -11.99 2.61 -6.58
C ILE A 63 -12.41 3.32 -5.30
N ARG A 64 -11.83 2.89 -4.17
CA ARG A 64 -11.86 3.64 -2.89
C ARG A 64 -10.53 3.49 -2.15
N ARG A 65 -9.92 4.62 -1.80
CA ARG A 65 -8.68 4.71 -0.99
C ARG A 65 -8.98 5.34 0.38
N PRO A 66 -8.13 5.10 1.39
CA PRO A 66 -7.42 3.84 1.66
C PRO A 66 -8.35 2.88 2.40
N SER A 67 -8.25 1.58 2.13
CA SER A 67 -8.73 0.60 3.11
C SER A 67 -7.81 0.67 4.33
N ALA A 68 -8.37 0.78 5.53
CA ALA A 68 -7.78 0.11 6.69
C ALA A 68 -7.82 -1.39 6.37
N ARG A 69 -6.77 -1.89 5.72
CA ARG A 69 -6.62 -3.33 5.48
C ARG A 69 -6.37 -3.95 6.85
N LEU A 70 -6.99 -5.11 7.10
CA LEU A 70 -6.52 -6.01 8.17
C LEU A 70 -4.99 -6.11 8.08
N PRO A 71 -4.26 -5.97 9.21
CA PRO A 71 -2.82 -5.82 9.20
C PRO A 71 -2.15 -6.98 8.46
N SER A 72 -1.14 -6.67 7.65
CA SER A 72 -0.42 -7.64 6.82
C SER A 72 0.11 -8.82 7.62
N ILE A 73 0.50 -8.56 8.88
CA ILE A 73 1.02 -9.52 9.85
C ILE A 73 0.02 -10.66 10.14
N LEU A 74 -1.28 -10.39 10.13
CA LEU A 74 -2.31 -11.44 10.31
C LEU A 74 -2.63 -12.18 9.00
N ARG A 75 -2.23 -11.66 7.84
CA ARG A 75 -2.70 -12.15 6.54
C ARG A 75 -2.06 -13.49 6.12
N SER A 76 -0.86 -13.78 6.60
CA SER A 76 -0.12 -15.03 6.34
C SER A 76 -0.76 -16.25 7.01
N HIS A 77 -1.30 -16.11 8.22
CA HIS A 77 -1.79 -17.24 9.03
C HIS A 77 -3.28 -17.59 8.86
N PHE A 78 -4.03 -16.86 8.04
CA PHE A 78 -5.48 -17.07 7.87
C PHE A 78 -5.88 -17.75 6.56
N SER A 79 -4.93 -18.34 5.83
CA SER A 79 -5.19 -19.13 4.61
C SER A 79 -5.26 -20.63 4.90
N THR A 80 -6.35 -21.07 5.54
CA THR A 80 -6.76 -22.47 5.50
C THR A 80 -7.69 -22.66 4.30
N LEU A 81 -7.23 -23.42 3.30
CA LEU A 81 -8.03 -23.86 2.16
C LEU A 81 -9.28 -24.60 2.65
N ALA A 82 -10.44 -24.25 2.09
CA ALA A 82 -11.60 -25.12 2.07
C ALA A 82 -11.66 -25.78 0.67
N PRO A 83 -12.03 -27.07 0.57
CA PRO A 83 -12.01 -27.77 -0.72
C PRO A 83 -13.06 -27.21 -1.69
N HIS A 84 -12.75 -27.29 -2.97
CA HIS A 84 -13.68 -26.94 -4.04
C HIS A 84 -14.78 -28.00 -4.16
N SER A 85 -16.04 -27.55 -4.19
CA SER A 85 -17.19 -28.31 -4.68
C SER A 85 -18.00 -27.40 -5.60
N GLU A 86 -18.34 -27.88 -6.79
CA GLU A 86 -19.06 -27.12 -7.82
C GLU A 86 -20.47 -26.70 -7.37
N PRO A 87 -21.04 -25.60 -7.91
CA PRO A 87 -22.39 -25.17 -7.58
C PRO A 87 -23.44 -25.86 -8.47
N PRO A 88 -24.53 -26.42 -7.92
CA PRO A 88 -25.69 -26.81 -8.72
C PRO A 88 -26.44 -25.57 -9.23
N ALA A 89 -27.09 -25.71 -10.39
CA ALA A 89 -27.79 -24.62 -11.08
C ALA A 89 -29.16 -24.27 -10.47
N SER A 90 -29.65 -23.08 -10.84
CA SER A 90 -31.01 -22.54 -10.61
C SER A 90 -31.54 -22.50 -9.17
N ALA A 91 -31.45 -21.31 -8.57
CA ALA A 91 -32.36 -20.83 -7.54
C ALA A 91 -32.48 -19.30 -7.66
N GLY A 92 -33.58 -18.70 -7.17
CA GLY A 92 -33.82 -17.25 -7.23
C GLY A 92 -32.77 -16.39 -6.51
N PRO A 93 -32.90 -15.04 -6.52
CA PRO A 93 -31.90 -14.15 -5.95
C PRO A 93 -31.62 -14.52 -4.49
N ASN A 94 -30.43 -15.07 -4.25
CA ASN A 94 -30.04 -15.61 -2.95
C ASN A 94 -30.31 -14.56 -1.86
N PRO A 95 -31.10 -14.87 -0.80
CA PRO A 95 -31.48 -13.89 0.22
C PRO A 95 -30.27 -13.16 0.82
N PHE A 96 -29.13 -13.82 0.90
CA PHE A 96 -27.87 -13.24 1.37
C PHE A 96 -27.26 -12.20 0.42
N SER A 97 -27.45 -12.38 -0.90
CA SER A 97 -27.03 -11.39 -1.91
C SER A 97 -27.92 -10.15 -1.93
N ALA A 98 -29.24 -10.34 -1.74
CA ALA A 98 -30.20 -9.25 -1.62
C ALA A 98 -29.94 -8.42 -0.35
N LEU A 99 -29.79 -9.08 0.81
CA LEU A 99 -29.39 -8.46 2.08
C LEU A 99 -28.07 -7.68 1.95
N ARG A 100 -27.06 -8.28 1.31
CA ARG A 100 -25.79 -7.59 1.06
C ARG A 100 -26.02 -6.32 0.25
N SER A 101 -26.77 -6.39 -0.85
CA SER A 101 -27.09 -5.25 -1.69
C SER A 101 -27.80 -4.14 -0.90
N ALA A 102 -28.83 -4.49 -0.13
CA ALA A 102 -29.58 -3.57 0.73
C ALA A 102 -28.66 -2.85 1.75
N ILE A 103 -27.80 -3.58 2.47
CA ILE A 103 -26.83 -2.99 3.40
C ILE A 103 -25.80 -2.11 2.66
N HIS A 104 -25.48 -2.40 1.39
CA HIS A 104 -24.59 -1.54 0.59
C HIS A 104 -25.28 -0.24 0.16
N SER A 105 -26.53 -0.29 -0.29
CA SER A 105 -27.30 0.87 -0.76
C SER A 105 -27.86 1.76 0.34
N GLU A 106 -28.23 1.21 1.50
CA GLU A 106 -28.91 1.95 2.58
C GLU A 106 -28.08 3.14 3.09
N SER A 107 -28.67 4.31 3.26
CA SER A 107 -27.96 5.52 3.68
C SER A 107 -28.02 5.77 5.19
N ASP A 108 -29.13 5.40 5.84
CA ASP A 108 -29.31 5.59 7.28
C ASP A 108 -28.50 4.58 8.12
N PRO A 109 -27.60 5.03 9.01
CA PRO A 109 -26.88 4.15 9.94
C PRO A 109 -27.78 3.29 10.82
N ASN A 110 -28.92 3.83 11.30
CA ASN A 110 -29.81 3.08 12.20
C ASN A 110 -30.45 1.90 11.44
N ARG A 111 -30.99 2.14 10.24
CA ARG A 111 -31.53 1.10 9.37
C ARG A 111 -30.47 0.07 8.93
N VAL A 112 -29.23 0.48 8.69
CA VAL A 112 -28.10 -0.45 8.46
C VAL A 112 -27.88 -1.39 9.64
N ALA A 113 -27.96 -0.89 10.88
CA ALA A 113 -27.83 -1.72 12.08
C ALA A 113 -29.01 -2.69 12.23
N GLU A 114 -30.25 -2.24 12.01
CA GLU A 114 -31.46 -3.08 12.03
C GLU A 114 -31.42 -4.22 11.00
N LEU A 115 -31.06 -3.91 9.74
CA LEU A 115 -30.91 -4.90 8.67
C LEU A 115 -29.82 -5.93 8.97
N PHE A 116 -28.77 -5.53 9.68
CA PHE A 116 -27.73 -6.45 10.11
C PHE A 116 -28.22 -7.33 11.27
N GLN A 117 -28.85 -6.76 12.30
CA GLN A 117 -29.40 -7.51 13.43
C GLN A 117 -30.48 -8.52 12.99
N SER A 118 -31.40 -8.11 12.13
CA SER A 118 -32.47 -8.99 11.62
C SER A 118 -31.93 -10.20 10.86
N SER A 119 -30.74 -10.11 10.26
CA SER A 119 -30.09 -11.19 9.51
C SER A 119 -29.33 -12.24 10.35
N ALA A 120 -29.27 -12.07 11.68
CA ALA A 120 -28.53 -12.97 12.57
C ALA A 120 -28.99 -14.44 12.54
N HIS A 121 -30.25 -14.68 12.19
CA HIS A 121 -30.83 -16.03 12.07
C HIS A 121 -30.34 -16.83 10.86
N LEU A 122 -29.66 -16.21 9.88
CA LEU A 122 -29.27 -16.88 8.64
C LEU A 122 -28.02 -17.78 8.86
N PRO A 123 -28.04 -19.09 8.51
CA PRO A 123 -26.94 -20.02 8.82
C PRO A 123 -25.55 -19.61 8.32
N ARG A 124 -25.47 -18.93 7.17
CA ARG A 124 -24.20 -18.49 6.56
C ARG A 124 -23.71 -17.11 7.04
N PHE A 125 -24.47 -16.40 7.86
CA PHE A 125 -24.20 -15.03 8.27
C PHE A 125 -22.88 -14.88 9.05
N HIS A 126 -22.73 -15.66 10.13
CA HIS A 126 -21.56 -15.60 11.01
C HIS A 126 -20.22 -15.85 10.28
N ALA A 127 -20.23 -16.75 9.29
CA ALA A 127 -19.06 -17.07 8.47
C ALA A 127 -18.63 -15.91 7.53
N HIS A 128 -19.52 -15.00 7.16
CA HIS A 128 -19.28 -14.06 6.08
C HIS A 128 -18.46 -12.82 6.51
N ARG A 129 -17.13 -12.99 6.54
CA ARG A 129 -16.14 -12.00 6.99
C ARG A 129 -16.35 -10.58 6.44
N ASN A 130 -16.62 -10.47 5.14
CA ASN A 130 -16.73 -9.18 4.45
C ASN A 130 -17.97 -8.36 4.83
N LEU A 131 -19.06 -9.00 5.31
CA LEU A 131 -20.29 -8.28 5.65
C LEU A 131 -20.09 -7.46 6.93
N PHE A 132 -19.57 -8.10 7.99
CA PHE A 132 -19.26 -7.42 9.25
C PHE A 132 -18.26 -6.27 9.03
N ALA A 133 -17.18 -6.52 8.29
CA ALA A 133 -16.18 -5.49 7.99
C ALA A 133 -16.77 -4.30 7.23
N PHE A 134 -17.69 -4.54 6.29
CA PHE A 134 -18.38 -3.47 5.56
C PHE A 134 -19.34 -2.69 6.48
N THR A 135 -20.20 -3.38 7.24
CA THR A 135 -21.17 -2.76 8.15
C THR A 135 -20.47 -1.91 9.21
N VAL A 136 -19.47 -2.47 9.90
CA VAL A 136 -18.70 -1.74 10.93
C VAL A 136 -17.99 -0.54 10.32
N GLN A 137 -17.37 -0.68 9.15
CA GLN A 137 -16.73 0.46 8.47
C GLN A 137 -17.72 1.53 8.01
N LYS A 138 -18.98 1.16 7.71
CA LYS A 138 -20.05 2.10 7.33
C LYS A 138 -20.56 2.89 8.55
N LEU A 139 -20.82 2.20 9.67
CA LEU A 139 -21.25 2.80 10.93
C LEU A 139 -20.14 3.68 11.56
N ALA A 140 -18.88 3.24 11.50
CA ALA A 140 -17.73 4.03 11.96
C ALA A 140 -17.53 5.31 11.12
N ARG A 141 -17.72 5.25 9.79
CA ARG A 141 -17.73 6.46 8.93
C ARG A 141 -18.87 7.42 9.27
N ALA A 142 -20.02 6.91 9.70
CA ALA A 142 -21.13 7.71 10.19
C ALA A 142 -20.92 8.25 11.63
N ARG A 143 -19.77 7.97 12.26
CA ARG A 143 -19.44 8.35 13.65
C ARG A 143 -20.46 7.86 14.68
N ARG A 144 -21.00 6.66 14.48
CA ARG A 144 -21.97 6.01 15.38
C ARG A 144 -21.37 4.76 16.06
N PRO A 145 -20.46 4.93 17.05
CA PRO A 145 -19.86 3.80 17.78
C PRO A 145 -20.90 3.05 18.63
N ASP A 146 -21.96 3.72 19.07
CA ASP A 146 -23.13 3.13 19.71
C ASP A 146 -23.79 2.06 18.83
N LEU A 147 -23.93 2.32 17.53
CA LEU A 147 -24.47 1.35 16.58
C LEU A 147 -23.49 0.24 16.25
N VAL A 148 -22.18 0.51 16.26
CA VAL A 148 -21.14 -0.54 16.12
C VAL A 148 -21.24 -1.52 17.30
N ASP A 149 -21.32 -1.02 18.53
CA ASP A 149 -21.47 -1.91 19.69
C ASP A 149 -22.80 -2.66 19.66
N ARG A 150 -23.94 -1.98 19.43
CA ARG A 150 -25.26 -2.61 19.27
C ARG A 150 -25.27 -3.75 18.24
N VAL A 151 -24.41 -3.66 17.21
CA VAL A 151 -24.24 -4.68 16.17
C VAL A 151 -23.31 -5.82 16.58
N LEU A 152 -22.28 -5.57 17.42
CA LEU A 152 -21.24 -6.55 17.75
C LEU A 152 -21.38 -7.20 19.14
N SER A 153 -21.83 -6.46 20.16
CA SER A 153 -21.97 -6.97 21.53
C SER A 153 -22.99 -8.11 21.69
N PRO A 154 -24.08 -8.23 20.88
CA PRO A 154 -24.96 -9.40 20.94
C PRO A 154 -24.24 -10.74 20.70
N PHE A 155 -23.19 -10.78 19.86
CA PHE A 155 -22.42 -12.03 19.66
C PHE A 155 -21.57 -12.43 20.86
N LEU A 156 -21.36 -11.54 21.83
CA LEU A 156 -20.72 -11.91 23.09
C LEU A 156 -21.72 -12.64 24.00
N SER A 157 -22.99 -12.25 23.99
CA SER A 157 -24.02 -12.81 24.90
C SER A 157 -24.88 -13.93 24.30
N ASP A 158 -25.10 -13.99 22.98
CA ASP A 158 -25.94 -15.01 22.34
C ASP A 158 -25.29 -16.41 22.40
N PRO A 159 -25.92 -17.44 22.99
CA PRO A 159 -25.42 -18.82 22.98
C PRO A 159 -25.28 -19.45 21.58
N ARG A 160 -26.03 -18.97 20.58
CA ARG A 160 -26.01 -19.51 19.20
C ARG A 160 -24.83 -19.01 18.38
N SER A 161 -24.16 -17.96 18.85
CA SER A 161 -23.05 -17.33 18.13
C SER A 161 -21.75 -18.15 18.23
N PRO A 162 -20.88 -18.16 17.20
CA PRO A 162 -19.67 -18.99 17.23
C PRO A 162 -18.63 -18.52 18.26
N LYS A 163 -18.55 -19.18 19.41
CA LYS A 163 -17.54 -18.93 20.45
C LYS A 163 -16.15 -19.52 20.12
N SER A 164 -15.69 -19.34 18.89
CA SER A 164 -14.32 -19.70 18.50
C SER A 164 -13.36 -18.54 18.73
N GLU A 165 -12.13 -18.81 19.16
CA GLU A 165 -11.13 -17.77 19.41
C GLU A 165 -10.88 -16.91 18.15
N GLY A 166 -10.84 -17.55 16.97
CA GLY A 166 -10.71 -16.85 15.70
C GLY A 166 -11.90 -15.93 15.35
N PHE A 167 -13.08 -16.18 15.90
CA PHE A 167 -14.24 -15.28 15.78
C PHE A 167 -14.14 -14.11 16.77
N LEU A 168 -13.75 -14.36 18.03
CA LEU A 168 -13.54 -13.30 19.02
C LEU A 168 -12.38 -12.36 18.63
N VAL A 169 -11.26 -12.90 18.13
CA VAL A 169 -10.15 -12.13 17.53
C VAL A 169 -10.62 -11.25 16.36
N ARG A 170 -11.59 -11.72 15.58
CA ARG A 170 -12.23 -10.93 14.53
C ARG A 170 -13.13 -9.82 15.09
N LEU A 171 -13.84 -10.04 16.20
CA LEU A 171 -14.59 -8.97 16.88
C LEU A 171 -13.64 -7.89 17.44
N ILE A 172 -12.56 -8.27 18.12
CA ILE A 172 -11.47 -7.38 18.57
C ILE A 172 -10.95 -6.52 17.40
N SER A 173 -10.68 -7.16 16.25
CA SER A 173 -10.22 -6.47 15.04
C SER A 173 -11.28 -5.52 14.44
N LEU A 174 -12.58 -5.82 14.58
CA LEU A 174 -13.66 -4.97 14.10
C LEU A 174 -13.83 -3.73 14.99
N TYR A 175 -13.88 -3.90 16.32
CA TYR A 175 -13.87 -2.81 17.29
C TYR A 175 -12.64 -1.91 17.13
N SER A 176 -11.44 -2.49 16.95
CA SER A 176 -10.22 -1.74 16.59
C SER A 176 -10.44 -0.85 15.36
N SER A 177 -11.00 -1.40 14.27
CA SER A 177 -11.24 -0.67 13.02
C SER A 177 -12.33 0.41 13.11
N ALA A 178 -13.14 0.40 14.17
CA ALA A 178 -14.18 1.37 14.45
C ALA A 178 -13.74 2.50 15.38
N GLY A 179 -12.51 2.48 15.91
CA GLY A 179 -12.04 3.44 16.89
C GLY A 179 -12.40 3.08 18.34
N MET A 180 -12.70 1.81 18.63
CA MET A 180 -13.28 1.35 19.90
C MET A 180 -12.34 0.37 20.63
N PRO A 181 -11.16 0.83 21.12
CA PRO A 181 -10.17 -0.04 21.74
C PRO A 181 -10.64 -0.65 23.07
N ASP A 182 -11.48 0.06 23.82
CA ASP A 182 -11.90 -0.37 25.17
C ASP A 182 -12.92 -1.54 25.08
N GLN A 183 -13.80 -1.54 24.07
CA GLN A 183 -14.66 -2.68 23.74
C GLN A 183 -13.86 -3.86 23.14
N ALA A 184 -12.75 -3.58 22.44
CA ALA A 184 -11.83 -4.62 21.99
C ALA A 184 -11.13 -5.29 23.19
N ALA A 185 -10.77 -4.53 24.23
CA ALA A 185 -10.25 -5.03 25.51
C ALA A 185 -11.29 -5.88 26.25
N ALA A 186 -12.51 -5.35 26.46
CA ALA A 186 -13.60 -6.10 27.10
C ALA A 186 -13.96 -7.40 26.36
N THR A 187 -13.79 -7.43 25.03
CA THR A 187 -13.94 -8.67 24.23
C THR A 187 -12.83 -9.67 24.53
N PHE A 188 -11.58 -9.22 24.66
CA PHE A 188 -10.43 -10.06 25.05
C PHE A 188 -10.56 -10.59 26.48
N ASP A 189 -11.00 -9.75 27.41
CA ASP A 189 -11.18 -10.12 28.81
C ASP A 189 -12.22 -11.23 28.98
N ARG A 190 -13.31 -11.22 28.20
CA ARG A 190 -14.34 -12.26 28.21
C ARG A 190 -13.98 -13.56 27.48
N ILE A 191 -12.81 -13.68 26.84
CA ILE A 191 -12.43 -14.90 26.08
C ILE A 191 -12.49 -16.18 26.95
N PRO A 192 -11.95 -16.22 28.19
CA PRO A 192 -11.99 -17.43 29.02
C PRO A 192 -13.42 -17.87 29.33
N ASP A 193 -14.30 -16.94 29.70
CA ASP A 193 -15.70 -17.23 30.05
C ASP A 193 -16.50 -17.72 28.84
N LEU A 194 -16.19 -17.21 27.65
CA LEU A 194 -16.91 -17.54 26.41
C LEU A 194 -16.47 -18.85 25.76
N ILE A 195 -15.22 -19.30 25.98
CA ILE A 195 -14.63 -20.46 25.31
C ILE A 195 -14.30 -21.61 26.30
N GLY A 196 -14.21 -21.32 27.60
CA GLY A 196 -13.72 -22.27 28.61
C GLY A 196 -12.24 -22.61 28.44
N ARG A 197 -11.43 -21.68 27.88
CA ARG A 197 -10.01 -21.89 27.58
C ARG A 197 -9.18 -20.62 27.87
N PRO A 198 -7.91 -20.75 28.30
CA PRO A 198 -7.04 -19.60 28.49
C PRO A 198 -6.82 -18.83 27.18
N ARG A 199 -6.52 -17.53 27.31
CA ARG A 199 -6.20 -16.64 26.20
C ARG A 199 -4.86 -17.05 25.57
N SER A 200 -4.71 -16.98 24.25
CA SER A 200 -3.43 -17.25 23.57
C SER A 200 -2.71 -15.97 23.13
N ASP A 201 -1.45 -16.09 22.70
CA ASP A 201 -0.70 -14.99 22.05
C ASP A 201 -1.42 -14.43 20.80
N LYS A 202 -2.27 -15.23 20.15
CA LYS A 202 -3.08 -14.79 19.00
C LYS A 202 -4.18 -13.81 19.40
N SER A 203 -4.79 -13.98 20.58
CA SER A 203 -5.74 -13.02 21.11
C SER A 203 -5.04 -11.81 21.74
N LEU A 204 -3.89 -12.02 22.38
CA LEU A 204 -3.04 -10.94 22.90
C LEU A 204 -2.57 -10.01 21.77
N SER A 205 -1.91 -10.54 20.74
CA SER A 205 -1.47 -9.76 19.57
C SER A 205 -2.61 -9.04 18.86
N ALA A 206 -3.83 -9.60 18.84
CA ALA A 206 -5.01 -8.91 18.31
C ALA A 206 -5.39 -7.68 19.16
N LEU A 207 -5.34 -7.78 20.50
CA LEU A 207 -5.58 -6.66 21.40
C LEU A 207 -4.45 -5.61 21.34
N LEU A 208 -3.19 -6.03 21.40
CA LEU A 208 -2.04 -5.11 21.28
C LEU A 208 -2.09 -4.35 19.93
N CYS A 209 -2.47 -5.03 18.85
CA CYS A 209 -2.68 -4.42 17.54
C CYS A 209 -3.88 -3.47 17.54
N ALA A 210 -4.95 -3.78 18.30
CA ALA A 210 -6.09 -2.88 18.49
C ALA A 210 -5.69 -1.57 19.18
N TYR A 211 -4.86 -1.62 20.21
CA TYR A 211 -4.29 -0.44 20.88
C TYR A 211 -3.32 0.33 19.98
N LEU A 212 -2.41 -0.37 19.27
CA LEU A 212 -1.45 0.24 18.35
C LEU A 212 -2.13 1.07 17.26
N HIS A 213 -3.14 0.50 16.58
CA HIS A 213 -3.91 1.22 15.54
C HIS A 213 -4.63 2.46 16.08
N ASN A 214 -5.07 2.42 17.34
CA ASN A 214 -5.73 3.52 18.03
C ASN A 214 -4.74 4.43 18.78
N ARG A 215 -3.42 4.30 18.53
CA ARG A 215 -2.33 5.09 19.15
C ARG A 215 -2.31 5.05 20.68
N ARG A 216 -2.92 4.05 21.32
CA ARG A 216 -2.88 3.82 22.78
C ARG A 216 -1.57 3.11 23.15
N PHE A 217 -0.44 3.76 22.88
CA PHE A 217 0.89 3.14 22.96
C PHE A 217 1.22 2.65 24.37
N ASP A 218 0.80 3.37 25.41
CA ASP A 218 1.00 3.00 26.81
C ASP A 218 0.27 1.70 27.16
N LEU A 219 -0.98 1.53 26.68
CA LEU A 219 -1.73 0.28 26.89
C LEU A 219 -1.11 -0.91 26.17
N VAL A 220 -0.41 -0.72 25.04
CA VAL A 220 0.39 -1.80 24.41
C VAL A 220 1.50 -2.25 25.36
N ILE A 221 2.26 -1.29 25.92
CA ILE A 221 3.40 -1.56 26.79
C ILE A 221 2.94 -2.21 28.10
N GLU A 222 1.91 -1.65 28.73
CA GLU A 222 1.32 -2.17 29.96
C GLU A 222 0.78 -3.60 29.77
N THR A 223 -0.09 -3.81 28.77
CA THR A 223 -0.72 -5.11 28.50
C THR A 223 0.33 -6.17 28.15
N PHE A 224 1.34 -5.81 27.35
CA PHE A 224 2.45 -6.73 27.02
C PHE A 224 3.23 -7.15 28.28
N ASN A 225 3.55 -6.20 29.17
CA ASN A 225 4.32 -6.47 30.38
C ASN A 225 3.52 -7.27 31.43
N ARG A 226 2.21 -7.07 31.49
CA ARG A 226 1.29 -7.81 32.39
C ARG A 226 0.98 -9.23 31.88
N ALA A 227 0.96 -9.45 30.57
CA ALA A 227 0.53 -10.71 29.96
C ALA A 227 1.26 -11.99 30.47
N PRO A 228 2.59 -12.03 30.65
CA PRO A 228 3.26 -13.20 31.20
C PRO A 228 2.93 -13.47 32.68
N LYS A 229 2.79 -12.39 33.48
CA LYS A 229 2.69 -12.46 34.95
C LYS A 229 1.27 -12.67 35.45
N GLU A 230 0.30 -12.00 34.83
CA GLU A 230 -1.10 -11.97 35.28
C GLU A 230 -2.01 -12.84 34.41
N LEU A 231 -1.70 -12.97 33.11
CA LEU A 231 -2.56 -13.69 32.15
C LEU A 231 -2.01 -15.07 31.77
N GLY A 232 -0.77 -15.40 32.17
CA GLY A 232 -0.07 -16.64 31.81
C GLY A 232 0.23 -16.76 30.31
N ILE A 233 0.22 -15.66 29.55
CA ILE A 233 0.44 -15.66 28.10
C ILE A 233 1.90 -15.34 27.81
N SER A 234 2.61 -16.27 27.16
CA SER A 234 3.95 -16.02 26.62
C SER A 234 3.86 -15.25 25.29
N PRO A 235 4.35 -14.00 25.18
CA PRO A 235 4.22 -13.21 23.96
C PRO A 235 5.12 -13.75 22.84
N GLY A 236 4.55 -13.90 21.64
CA GLY A 236 5.26 -14.36 20.45
C GLY A 236 5.96 -13.23 19.68
N VAL A 237 6.55 -13.58 18.52
CA VAL A 237 7.24 -12.64 17.61
C VAL A 237 6.33 -11.47 17.21
N ILE A 238 5.04 -11.74 16.94
CA ILE A 238 4.06 -10.73 16.54
C ILE A 238 3.84 -9.72 17.67
N SER A 239 3.67 -10.19 18.92
CA SER A 239 3.43 -9.34 20.08
C SER A 239 4.66 -8.46 20.40
N HIS A 240 5.88 -9.00 20.26
CA HIS A 240 7.11 -8.22 20.38
C HIS A 240 7.24 -7.17 19.27
N ASN A 241 6.95 -7.52 18.01
CA ASN A 241 6.96 -6.58 16.89
C ASN A 241 5.96 -5.43 17.09
N ILE A 242 4.79 -5.70 17.68
CA ILE A 242 3.80 -4.66 18.04
C ILE A 242 4.33 -3.76 19.18
N LEU A 243 4.97 -4.33 20.20
CA LEU A 243 5.62 -3.55 21.26
C LEU A 243 6.69 -2.62 20.70
N MET A 244 7.58 -3.12 19.84
CA MET A 244 8.62 -2.31 19.18
C MET A 244 8.02 -1.18 18.33
N GLN A 245 6.93 -1.46 17.58
CA GLN A 245 6.21 -0.43 16.83
C GLN A 245 5.57 0.63 17.72
N SER A 246 5.11 0.25 18.92
CA SER A 246 4.57 1.16 19.93
C SER A 246 5.65 2.07 20.51
N LEU A 247 6.80 1.50 20.89
CA LEU A 247 7.96 2.22 21.44
C LEU A 247 8.54 3.21 20.42
N CYS A 248 8.81 2.76 19.19
CA CYS A 248 9.18 3.65 18.07
C CYS A 248 8.09 4.71 17.78
N GLY A 249 6.81 4.41 18.05
CA GLY A 249 5.69 5.34 17.93
C GLY A 249 5.66 6.43 19.02
N LYS A 250 6.21 6.15 20.20
CA LYS A 250 6.46 7.11 21.28
C LYS A 250 7.80 7.86 21.15
N GLY A 251 8.69 7.42 20.26
CA GLY A 251 10.05 7.94 20.13
C GLY A 251 11.08 7.28 21.07
N ASP A 252 10.71 6.20 21.75
CA ASP A 252 11.62 5.42 22.59
C ASP A 252 12.30 4.32 21.77
N PHE A 253 13.30 4.75 20.99
CA PHE A 253 14.04 3.87 20.10
C PHE A 253 15.06 2.99 20.83
N GLU A 254 15.54 3.44 22.00
CA GLU A 254 16.48 2.68 22.83
C GLU A 254 15.79 1.42 23.39
N THR A 255 14.63 1.58 24.04
CA THR A 255 13.87 0.44 24.55
C THR A 255 13.38 -0.46 23.41
N ALA A 256 13.05 0.11 22.23
CA ALA A 256 12.70 -0.69 21.06
C ALA A 256 13.87 -1.58 20.59
N SER A 257 15.11 -1.07 20.64
CA SER A 257 16.32 -1.83 20.34
C SER A 257 16.55 -2.94 21.37
N ASN A 258 16.45 -2.61 22.66
CA ASN A 258 16.59 -3.58 23.75
C ASN A 258 15.57 -4.72 23.64
N VAL A 259 14.34 -4.44 23.18
CA VAL A 259 13.33 -5.49 22.94
C VAL A 259 13.78 -6.49 21.88
N LEU A 260 14.46 -6.06 20.80
CA LEU A 260 14.98 -6.94 19.76
C LEU A 260 16.05 -7.91 20.30
N GLU A 261 16.94 -7.42 21.17
CA GLU A 261 17.97 -8.24 21.83
C GLU A 261 17.35 -9.23 22.85
N GLU A 262 16.40 -8.74 23.65
CA GLU A 262 15.71 -9.52 24.68
C GLU A 262 14.86 -10.67 24.10
N MET A 263 14.34 -10.52 22.87
CA MET A 263 13.64 -11.59 22.17
C MET A 263 14.49 -12.86 22.08
N GLY A 264 15.76 -12.74 21.71
CA GLY A 264 16.70 -13.87 21.61
C GLY A 264 16.91 -14.58 22.95
N LYS A 265 17.10 -13.80 24.03
CA LYS A 265 17.28 -14.32 25.40
C LYS A 265 16.03 -15.06 25.91
N LYS A 266 14.85 -14.72 25.41
CA LYS A 266 13.55 -15.35 25.72
C LYS A 266 13.18 -16.50 24.78
N GLY A 267 14.09 -16.93 23.90
CA GLY A 267 13.85 -18.00 22.92
C GLY A 267 12.92 -17.60 21.76
N VAL A 268 12.57 -16.31 21.64
CA VAL A 268 11.73 -15.77 20.57
C VAL A 268 12.64 -15.29 19.46
N LYS A 269 12.80 -16.06 18.38
CA LYS A 269 13.67 -15.64 17.27
C LYS A 269 13.10 -14.40 16.55
N PRO A 270 13.83 -13.26 16.48
CA PRO A 270 13.38 -12.11 15.70
C PRO A 270 13.30 -12.44 14.21
N ASP A 271 12.35 -11.81 13.52
CA ASP A 271 12.11 -11.98 12.09
C ASP A 271 12.42 -10.69 11.31
N ILE A 272 12.34 -10.78 9.98
CA ILE A 272 12.55 -9.61 9.11
C ILE A 272 11.55 -8.47 9.39
N VAL A 273 10.42 -8.70 10.09
CA VAL A 273 9.50 -7.65 10.52
C VAL A 273 9.99 -6.96 11.80
N SER A 274 10.66 -7.69 12.72
CA SER A 274 11.37 -7.13 13.87
C SER A 274 12.44 -6.13 13.42
N TYR A 275 13.36 -6.56 12.55
CA TYR A 275 14.44 -5.70 12.04
C TYR A 275 13.92 -4.52 11.20
N ASN A 276 12.96 -4.74 10.30
CA ASN A 276 12.34 -3.65 9.53
C ASN A 276 11.59 -2.64 10.41
N THR A 277 11.15 -3.02 11.61
CA THR A 277 10.51 -2.11 12.58
C THR A 277 11.52 -1.10 13.13
N LEU A 278 12.72 -1.55 13.52
CA LEU A 278 13.81 -0.64 13.93
C LEU A 278 14.34 0.17 12.75
N LEU A 279 14.57 -0.45 11.59
CA LEU A 279 15.02 0.22 10.37
C LEU A 279 14.05 1.37 9.99
N SER A 280 12.74 1.13 10.08
CA SER A 280 11.70 2.15 9.88
C SER A 280 11.61 3.19 11.00
N GLY A 281 12.11 2.86 12.20
CA GLY A 281 12.18 3.75 13.36
C GLY A 281 13.34 4.72 13.24
N TYR A 282 14.57 4.21 13.09
CA TYR A 282 15.78 5.02 12.93
C TYR A 282 15.72 5.95 11.70
N LEU A 283 15.16 5.48 10.59
CA LEU A 283 14.86 6.30 9.40
C LEU A 283 13.93 7.51 9.67
N LYS A 284 13.05 7.41 10.67
CA LYS A 284 12.17 8.52 11.10
C LYS A 284 12.81 9.39 12.17
N LYS A 285 13.67 8.81 13.02
CA LYS A 285 14.50 9.52 14.00
C LYS A 285 15.54 10.41 13.30
N GLY A 286 16.03 10.00 12.12
CA GLY A 286 17.19 10.60 11.46
C GLY A 286 18.50 10.09 12.05
N ASP A 287 18.51 8.84 12.53
CA ASP A 287 19.63 8.19 13.22
C ASP A 287 20.30 7.22 12.25
N ASP A 288 21.26 7.75 11.51
CA ASP A 288 21.83 7.11 10.32
C ASP A 288 22.77 5.96 10.69
N ASP A 289 23.60 6.13 11.72
CA ASP A 289 24.53 5.10 12.20
C ASP A 289 23.79 3.82 12.58
N ARG A 290 22.67 3.95 13.31
CA ARG A 290 21.84 2.79 13.70
C ARG A 290 20.99 2.25 12.57
N PHE A 291 20.56 3.10 11.63
CA PHE A 291 19.91 2.64 10.41
C PHE A 291 20.85 1.72 9.62
N GLU A 292 22.10 2.12 9.41
CA GLU A 292 23.09 1.32 8.69
C GLU A 292 23.54 0.10 9.50
N ALA A 293 23.66 0.18 10.83
CA ALA A 293 23.93 -0.99 11.68
C ALA A 293 22.85 -2.08 11.52
N ILE A 294 21.57 -1.72 11.67
CA ILE A 294 20.44 -2.65 11.49
C ILE A 294 20.36 -3.15 10.04
N LEU A 295 20.68 -2.32 9.04
CA LEU A 295 20.73 -2.76 7.65
C LEU A 295 21.84 -3.80 7.42
N ASN A 296 23.03 -3.58 7.97
CA ASN A 296 24.14 -4.52 7.88
C ASN A 296 23.82 -5.85 8.57
N GLU A 297 23.13 -5.84 9.71
CA GLU A 297 22.61 -7.07 10.34
C GLU A 297 21.63 -7.82 9.42
N ILE A 298 20.68 -7.11 8.79
CA ILE A 298 19.75 -7.71 7.82
C ILE A 298 20.48 -8.33 6.62
N LEU A 299 21.54 -7.68 6.12
CA LEU A 299 22.25 -8.13 4.92
C LEU A 299 23.24 -9.28 5.19
N ASN A 300 23.86 -9.32 6.38
CA ASN A 300 24.86 -10.33 6.74
C ASN A 300 24.25 -11.59 7.37
N ASN A 301 23.05 -11.50 7.94
CA ASN A 301 22.38 -12.63 8.58
C ASN A 301 21.66 -13.52 7.56
N LYS A 302 22.22 -14.71 7.27
CA LYS A 302 21.64 -15.72 6.36
C LYS A 302 20.21 -16.19 6.73
N GLY A 303 19.73 -15.91 7.95
CA GLY A 303 18.37 -16.19 8.38
C GLY A 303 17.35 -15.09 8.09
N LEU A 304 17.77 -13.97 7.47
CA LEU A 304 16.94 -12.82 7.13
C LEU A 304 16.97 -12.57 5.62
N GLU A 305 15.79 -12.53 4.99
CA GLU A 305 15.67 -12.20 3.56
C GLU A 305 15.17 -10.75 3.40
N PRO A 306 16.00 -9.82 2.88
CA PRO A 306 15.60 -8.44 2.60
C PRO A 306 14.35 -8.39 1.72
N ASN A 307 13.30 -7.72 2.19
CA ASN A 307 12.00 -7.73 1.52
C ASN A 307 11.58 -6.33 1.05
N VAL A 308 10.36 -6.21 0.51
CA VAL A 308 9.79 -4.95 -0.01
C VAL A 308 9.84 -3.79 1.00
N VAL A 309 9.69 -4.08 2.30
CA VAL A 309 9.80 -3.05 3.35
C VAL A 309 11.25 -2.60 3.50
N THR A 310 12.21 -3.53 3.53
CA THR A 310 13.65 -3.24 3.63
C THR A 310 14.14 -2.35 2.49
N TYR A 311 13.80 -2.71 1.23
CA TYR A 311 14.14 -1.87 0.08
C TYR A 311 13.43 -0.52 0.11
N ASN A 312 12.16 -0.45 0.54
CA ASN A 312 11.46 0.82 0.67
C ASN A 312 12.08 1.74 1.73
N CYS A 313 12.61 1.20 2.84
CA CYS A 313 13.36 1.97 3.84
C CYS A 313 14.63 2.57 3.22
N ARG A 314 15.44 1.75 2.53
CA ARG A 314 16.66 2.20 1.84
C ARG A 314 16.39 3.24 0.75
N ILE A 315 15.39 3.01 -0.11
CA ILE A 315 14.94 3.97 -1.12
C ILE A 315 14.55 5.30 -0.44
N SER A 316 13.80 5.24 0.66
CA SER A 316 13.41 6.42 1.42
C SER A 316 14.61 7.14 2.04
N LYS A 317 15.64 6.42 2.50
CA LYS A 317 16.89 6.97 3.03
C LYS A 317 17.64 7.77 1.96
N PHE A 318 17.89 7.18 0.79
CA PHE A 318 18.50 7.87 -0.36
C PHE A 318 17.69 9.12 -0.77
N CYS A 319 16.35 9.02 -0.82
CA CYS A 319 15.50 10.18 -1.08
C CYS A 319 15.53 11.25 0.04
N GLN A 320 15.83 10.92 1.30
CA GLN A 320 16.00 11.93 2.35
C GLN A 320 17.28 12.76 2.12
N ILE A 321 18.39 12.10 1.79
CA ILE A 321 19.70 12.75 1.57
C ILE A 321 19.87 13.39 0.18
N SER A 322 18.85 13.34 -0.68
CA SER A 322 18.82 13.92 -2.04
C SER A 322 19.52 13.09 -3.12
N GLU A 323 19.76 11.80 -2.86
CA GLU A 323 20.38 10.85 -3.81
C GLU A 323 19.30 10.08 -4.59
N SER A 324 18.41 10.80 -5.27
CA SER A 324 17.27 10.18 -5.97
C SER A 324 17.68 9.26 -7.12
N CYS A 325 18.82 9.51 -7.78
CA CYS A 325 19.37 8.62 -8.81
C CYS A 325 19.73 7.25 -8.21
N THR A 326 20.44 7.23 -7.07
CA THR A 326 20.77 6.00 -6.32
C THR A 326 19.52 5.29 -5.81
N ALA A 327 18.46 6.05 -5.47
CA ALA A 327 17.15 5.48 -5.15
C ALA A 327 16.46 4.81 -6.36
N GLU A 328 16.60 5.36 -7.57
CA GLU A 328 16.14 4.77 -8.84
C GLU A 328 16.96 3.53 -9.22
N GLU A 329 18.29 3.56 -9.08
CA GLU A 329 19.16 2.39 -9.26
C GLU A 329 18.79 1.25 -8.30
N LEU A 330 18.56 1.57 -7.03
CA LEU A 330 18.17 0.58 -6.02
C LEU A 330 16.79 -0.03 -6.31
N LEU A 331 15.88 0.71 -6.96
CA LEU A 331 14.59 0.20 -7.44
C LEU A 331 14.77 -0.85 -8.55
N GLU A 332 15.70 -0.63 -9.48
CA GLU A 332 16.02 -1.61 -10.52
C GLU A 332 16.81 -2.82 -9.96
N VAL A 333 17.70 -2.61 -8.98
CA VAL A 333 18.33 -3.72 -8.22
C VAL A 333 17.26 -4.57 -7.52
N MET A 334 16.26 -3.94 -6.90
CA MET A 334 15.14 -4.63 -6.26
C MET A 334 14.36 -5.50 -7.27
N ILE A 335 14.08 -4.97 -8.46
CA ILE A 335 13.44 -5.70 -9.58
C ILE A 335 14.32 -6.87 -10.03
N SER A 336 15.63 -6.66 -10.23
CA SER A 336 16.58 -7.69 -10.70
C SER A 336 16.67 -8.90 -9.74
N LYS A 337 16.54 -8.65 -8.43
CA LYS A 337 16.51 -9.68 -7.38
C LYS A 337 15.14 -10.37 -7.24
N GLY A 338 14.19 -10.12 -8.15
CA GLY A 338 12.86 -10.72 -8.16
C GLY A 338 11.91 -10.21 -7.06
N ILE A 339 12.32 -9.19 -6.30
CA ILE A 339 11.52 -8.56 -5.26
C ILE A 339 10.67 -7.49 -5.94
N GLN A 340 9.36 -7.70 -6.05
CA GLN A 340 8.55 -6.73 -6.80
C GLN A 340 8.34 -5.43 -6.03
N PRO A 341 8.71 -4.26 -6.60
CA PRO A 341 8.36 -2.98 -6.01
C PRO A 341 6.85 -2.81 -5.91
N ASN A 342 6.42 -2.01 -4.94
CA ASN A 342 5.02 -1.68 -4.75
C ASN A 342 4.79 -0.19 -5.05
N SER A 343 3.55 0.28 -4.88
CA SER A 343 3.26 1.69 -5.10
C SER A 343 4.04 2.62 -4.17
N ILE A 344 4.46 2.20 -2.97
CA ILE A 344 5.24 3.04 -2.06
C ILE A 344 6.64 3.27 -2.64
N SER A 345 7.29 2.22 -3.18
CA SER A 345 8.61 2.29 -3.81
C SER A 345 8.66 3.39 -4.88
N PHE A 346 7.78 3.31 -5.88
CA PHE A 346 7.68 4.29 -6.96
C PHE A 346 7.24 5.68 -6.48
N ASN A 347 6.18 5.77 -5.64
CA ASN A 347 5.67 7.06 -5.18
C ASN A 347 6.71 7.87 -4.39
N THR A 348 7.62 7.21 -3.67
CA THR A 348 8.65 7.87 -2.86
C THR A 348 9.66 8.56 -3.77
N ILE A 349 10.19 7.84 -4.75
CA ILE A 349 11.15 8.34 -5.75
C ILE A 349 10.53 9.46 -6.59
N ILE A 350 9.31 9.25 -7.12
CA ILE A 350 8.60 10.26 -7.92
C ILE A 350 8.36 11.55 -7.12
N ARG A 351 7.91 11.45 -5.86
CA ARG A 351 7.72 12.61 -4.99
C ARG A 351 9.04 13.37 -4.78
N ARG A 352 10.15 12.63 -4.66
CA ARG A 352 11.45 13.25 -4.37
C ARG A 352 12.04 13.96 -5.60
N PHE A 353 12.04 13.34 -6.77
CA PHE A 353 12.46 13.99 -8.01
C PHE A 353 11.67 15.28 -8.30
N ILE A 354 10.34 15.29 -8.07
CA ILE A 354 9.52 16.53 -8.21
C ILE A 354 9.97 17.61 -7.21
N LYS A 355 10.35 17.24 -5.98
CA LYS A 355 10.86 18.18 -4.96
C LYS A 355 12.23 18.75 -5.35
N GLU A 356 13.04 18.01 -6.11
CA GLU A 356 14.34 18.43 -6.63
C GLU A 356 14.26 19.24 -7.92
N GLY A 357 13.06 19.31 -8.54
CA GLY A 357 12.84 20.00 -9.81
C GLY A 357 13.06 19.15 -11.06
N ASP A 358 13.63 17.94 -10.94
CA ASP A 358 13.76 16.97 -12.04
C ASP A 358 12.43 16.26 -12.31
N VAL A 359 11.49 17.02 -12.86
CA VAL A 359 10.17 16.53 -13.25
C VAL A 359 10.28 15.49 -14.37
N SER A 360 11.28 15.61 -15.25
CA SER A 360 11.52 14.65 -16.33
C SER A 360 11.87 13.26 -15.78
N ALA A 361 12.72 13.15 -14.75
CA ALA A 361 12.99 11.90 -14.05
C ALA A 361 11.76 11.36 -13.33
N ALA A 362 11.00 12.23 -12.64
CA ALA A 362 9.74 11.85 -12.02
C ALA A 362 8.76 11.21 -13.03
N VAL A 363 8.71 11.75 -14.25
CA VAL A 363 7.91 11.19 -15.35
C VAL A 363 8.50 9.88 -15.89
N ARG A 364 9.84 9.72 -16.01
CA ARG A 364 10.46 8.43 -16.38
C ARG A 364 10.06 7.33 -15.40
N VAL A 365 10.22 7.58 -14.09
CA VAL A 365 9.86 6.63 -13.02
C VAL A 365 8.36 6.35 -12.99
N PHE A 366 7.50 7.34 -13.27
CA PHE A 366 6.06 7.15 -13.43
C PHE A 366 5.70 6.29 -14.65
N LYS A 367 6.35 6.51 -15.81
CA LYS A 367 6.22 5.67 -17.00
C LYS A 367 6.68 4.23 -16.69
N ARG A 368 7.81 4.05 -15.99
CA ARG A 368 8.33 2.75 -15.51
C ARG A 368 7.33 2.03 -14.60
N MET A 369 6.72 2.71 -13.62
CA MET A 369 5.69 2.17 -12.73
C MET A 369 4.54 1.48 -13.49
N ARG A 370 4.14 2.04 -14.64
CA ARG A 370 3.07 1.49 -15.50
C ARG A 370 3.47 0.22 -16.25
N THR A 371 4.77 0.00 -16.48
CA THR A 371 5.29 -1.21 -17.14
C THR A 371 5.42 -2.40 -16.20
N VAL A 372 5.55 -2.17 -14.89
CA VAL A 372 5.71 -3.24 -13.90
C VAL A 372 4.36 -3.87 -13.57
N THR A 373 4.13 -5.05 -14.15
CA THR A 373 2.98 -5.92 -13.87
C THR A 373 3.17 -6.65 -12.55
N ARG A 374 2.11 -6.71 -11.74
CA ARG A 374 2.13 -7.44 -10.46
C ARG A 374 2.20 -8.96 -10.67
N LYS A 375 2.94 -9.66 -9.80
CA LYS A 375 3.06 -11.14 -9.73
C LYS A 375 1.72 -11.91 -9.73
N ASN A 376 0.62 -11.27 -9.36
CA ASN A 376 -0.72 -11.86 -9.32
C ASN A 376 -1.57 -11.61 -10.59
N GLY A 377 -0.98 -11.09 -11.67
CA GLY A 377 -1.69 -10.81 -12.93
C GLY A 377 -2.72 -9.66 -12.85
N SER A 378 -2.87 -8.97 -11.72
CA SER A 378 -3.95 -7.99 -11.49
C SER A 378 -3.66 -6.61 -12.13
N GLY A 379 -3.10 -6.58 -13.33
CA GLY A 379 -2.67 -5.38 -14.04
C GLY A 379 -1.40 -4.72 -13.51
N SER A 380 -1.08 -3.56 -14.08
CA SER A 380 0.06 -2.72 -13.71
C SER A 380 -0.13 -2.03 -12.35
N LEU A 381 0.96 -1.52 -11.79
CA LEU A 381 0.90 -0.73 -10.55
C LEU A 381 0.13 0.58 -10.78
N SER A 382 -1.11 0.62 -10.31
CA SER A 382 -1.94 1.83 -10.36
C SER A 382 -1.31 2.96 -9.50
N PRO A 383 -0.96 4.12 -10.10
CA PRO A 383 -0.37 5.23 -9.37
C PRO A 383 -1.29 5.84 -8.31
N ASN A 384 -0.70 6.72 -7.51
CA ASN A 384 -1.35 7.42 -6.42
C ASN A 384 -2.07 8.69 -6.92
N ALA A 385 -3.28 8.97 -6.44
CA ALA A 385 -4.03 10.17 -6.78
C ALA A 385 -3.22 11.44 -6.49
N GLU A 386 -2.52 11.47 -5.35
CA GLU A 386 -1.57 12.53 -5.00
C GLU A 386 -0.39 12.63 -5.98
N ILE A 387 0.09 11.50 -6.53
CA ILE A 387 1.19 11.50 -7.50
C ILE A 387 0.76 12.05 -8.86
N TYR A 388 -0.47 11.77 -9.33
CA TYR A 388 -1.02 12.46 -10.50
C TYR A 388 -1.03 13.98 -10.29
N VAL A 389 -1.51 14.43 -9.12
CA VAL A 389 -1.57 15.85 -8.77
C VAL A 389 -0.18 16.50 -8.69
N LEU A 390 0.80 15.81 -8.09
CA LEU A 390 2.18 16.30 -7.99
C LEU A 390 2.87 16.39 -9.37
N LEU A 391 2.71 15.38 -10.23
CA LEU A 391 3.28 15.39 -11.58
C LEU A 391 2.67 16.50 -12.45
N ILE A 392 1.34 16.65 -12.42
CA ILE A 392 0.68 17.74 -13.18
C ILE A 392 1.17 19.11 -12.69
N ARG A 393 1.29 19.32 -11.36
CA ARG A 393 1.86 20.56 -10.80
C ARG A 393 3.29 20.82 -11.27
N GLY A 394 4.17 19.82 -11.17
CA GLY A 394 5.57 19.95 -11.60
C GLY A 394 5.71 20.27 -13.08
N LEU A 395 4.93 19.60 -13.94
CA LEU A 395 4.95 19.85 -15.38
C LEU A 395 4.39 21.23 -15.75
N ILE A 396 3.35 21.72 -15.06
CA ILE A 396 2.88 23.11 -15.22
C ILE A 396 3.98 24.11 -14.85
N GLN A 397 4.74 23.86 -13.78
CA GLN A 397 5.84 24.74 -13.34
C GLN A 397 7.00 24.78 -14.34
N GLN A 398 7.27 23.68 -15.05
CA GLN A 398 8.26 23.61 -16.13
C GLN A 398 7.70 24.02 -17.51
N ASN A 399 6.44 24.48 -17.59
CA ASN A 399 5.70 24.79 -18.83
C ASN A 399 5.53 23.59 -19.79
N GLU A 400 5.64 22.35 -19.31
CA GLU A 400 5.42 21.12 -20.09
C GLU A 400 3.92 20.75 -20.15
N PHE A 401 3.10 21.66 -20.69
CA PHE A 401 1.63 21.53 -20.68
C PHE A 401 1.12 20.29 -21.45
N CYS A 402 1.85 19.84 -22.48
CA CYS A 402 1.51 18.64 -23.25
C CYS A 402 1.56 17.36 -22.41
N GLU A 403 2.63 17.15 -21.64
CA GLU A 403 2.75 15.99 -20.75
C GLU A 403 1.79 16.11 -19.57
N ALA A 404 1.62 17.33 -19.01
CA ALA A 404 0.65 17.59 -17.95
C ALA A 404 -0.78 17.23 -18.39
N LEU A 405 -1.15 17.56 -19.63
CA LEU A 405 -2.43 17.19 -20.24
C LEU A 405 -2.58 15.68 -20.41
N ALA A 406 -1.55 14.97 -20.86
CA ALA A 406 -1.59 13.52 -21.00
C ALA A 406 -1.81 12.81 -19.65
N ILE A 407 -1.10 13.25 -18.60
CA ILE A 407 -1.26 12.74 -17.23
C ILE A 407 -2.64 13.11 -16.66
N CYS A 408 -3.14 14.32 -16.93
CA CYS A 408 -4.48 14.74 -16.53
C CYS A 408 -5.57 13.88 -17.20
N LYS A 409 -5.51 13.68 -18.52
CA LYS A 409 -6.44 12.80 -19.26
C LYS A 409 -6.42 11.36 -18.71
N GLU A 410 -5.25 10.81 -18.34
CA GLU A 410 -5.16 9.51 -17.65
C GLU A 410 -5.83 9.51 -16.26
N CYS A 411 -5.64 10.55 -15.47
CA CYS A 411 -6.27 10.71 -14.16
C CYS A 411 -7.81 10.67 -14.27
N LEU A 412 -8.37 11.35 -15.27
CA LEU A 412 -9.81 11.42 -15.52
C LEU A 412 -10.40 10.10 -16.03
N THR A 413 -9.70 9.37 -16.92
CA THR A 413 -10.17 8.03 -17.35
C THR A 413 -10.24 7.03 -16.18
N LYS A 414 -9.38 7.21 -15.16
CA LYS A 414 -9.41 6.44 -13.91
C LYS A 414 -10.43 6.94 -12.87
N LYS A 415 -11.29 7.91 -13.24
CA LYS A 415 -12.29 8.56 -12.38
C LYS A 415 -11.69 9.17 -11.10
N ILE A 416 -10.46 9.66 -11.20
CA ILE A 416 -9.80 10.45 -10.14
C ILE A 416 -9.90 11.91 -10.56
N ALA A 417 -10.66 12.72 -9.82
CA ALA A 417 -10.70 14.16 -10.01
C ALA A 417 -9.48 14.82 -9.33
N PRO A 418 -8.57 15.49 -10.06
CA PRO A 418 -7.56 16.35 -9.44
C PRO A 418 -8.20 17.59 -8.80
N PRO A 419 -7.52 18.27 -7.86
CA PRO A 419 -8.00 19.53 -7.28
C PRO A 419 -8.17 20.62 -8.36
N PHE A 420 -9.21 21.44 -8.21
CA PHE A 420 -9.58 22.52 -9.13
C PHE A 420 -8.37 23.39 -9.52
N GLU A 421 -7.61 23.93 -8.56
CA GLU A 421 -6.45 24.80 -8.79
C GLU A 421 -5.40 24.19 -9.75
N VAL A 422 -5.21 22.87 -9.71
CA VAL A 422 -4.20 22.18 -10.52
C VAL A 422 -4.65 22.05 -11.96
N VAL A 423 -5.94 21.82 -12.17
CA VAL A 423 -6.51 21.74 -13.51
C VAL A 423 -6.75 23.13 -14.09
N LYS A 424 -7.08 24.14 -13.27
CA LYS A 424 -7.09 25.54 -13.67
C LYS A 424 -5.71 25.99 -14.16
N GLY A 425 -4.64 25.75 -13.41
CA GLY A 425 -3.28 26.08 -13.84
C GLY A 425 -2.85 25.39 -15.14
N LEU A 426 -3.37 24.19 -15.41
CA LEU A 426 -3.19 23.50 -16.70
C LEU A 426 -3.96 24.21 -17.83
N ILE A 427 -5.21 24.60 -17.60
CA ILE A 427 -6.06 25.33 -18.55
C ILE A 427 -5.43 26.69 -18.89
N ASP A 428 -5.05 27.48 -17.88
CA ASP A 428 -4.39 28.78 -18.06
C ASP A 428 -3.05 28.62 -18.82
N GLY A 429 -2.35 27.50 -18.65
CA GLY A 429 -1.19 27.10 -19.47
C GLY A 429 -1.56 26.83 -20.94
N LEU A 430 -2.51 25.92 -21.17
CA LEU A 430 -2.97 25.54 -22.52
C LEU A 430 -3.56 26.72 -23.31
N LEU A 431 -4.23 27.66 -22.64
CA LEU A 431 -4.75 28.87 -23.27
C LEU A 431 -3.62 29.82 -23.73
N ARG A 432 -2.54 29.95 -22.94
CA ARG A 432 -1.33 30.70 -23.36
C ARG A 432 -0.63 30.04 -24.55
N ASP A 433 -0.62 28.70 -24.60
CA ASP A 433 -0.14 27.90 -25.74
C ASP A 433 -1.12 27.89 -26.94
N SER A 434 -2.21 28.67 -26.91
CA SER A 434 -3.28 28.70 -27.92
C SER A 434 -4.03 27.37 -28.16
N LYS A 435 -3.95 26.42 -27.23
CA LYS A 435 -4.59 25.07 -27.31
C LYS A 435 -6.00 25.07 -26.71
N VAL A 436 -6.84 25.97 -27.20
CA VAL A 436 -8.19 26.25 -26.67
C VAL A 436 -9.08 24.99 -26.65
N ASP A 437 -9.05 24.17 -27.70
CA ASP A 437 -9.88 22.96 -27.77
C ASP A 437 -9.45 21.88 -26.77
N GLU A 438 -8.15 21.78 -26.47
CA GLU A 438 -7.64 20.86 -25.44
C GLU A 438 -8.05 21.31 -24.04
N ALA A 439 -8.02 22.62 -23.77
CA ALA A 439 -8.53 23.19 -22.53
C ALA A 439 -10.03 22.89 -22.36
N ARG A 440 -10.84 23.08 -23.41
CA ARG A 440 -12.30 22.79 -23.40
C ARG A 440 -12.60 21.30 -23.16
N ASP A 441 -11.82 20.39 -23.74
CA ASP A 441 -11.92 18.93 -23.49
C ASP A 441 -11.64 18.58 -22.02
N VAL A 442 -10.69 19.25 -21.37
CA VAL A 442 -10.39 19.04 -19.94
C VAL A 442 -11.52 19.53 -19.04
N VAL A 443 -12.06 20.73 -19.28
CA VAL A 443 -13.15 21.31 -18.46
C VAL A 443 -14.41 20.43 -18.53
N THR A 444 -14.83 20.07 -19.73
CA THR A 444 -16.01 19.22 -19.95
C THR A 444 -15.84 17.85 -19.29
N LYS A 445 -14.67 17.21 -19.40
CA LYS A 445 -14.38 15.94 -18.71
C LYS A 445 -14.34 16.09 -17.19
N MET A 446 -13.74 17.14 -16.64
CA MET A 446 -13.72 17.40 -15.19
C MET A 446 -15.12 17.41 -14.60
N ARG A 447 -16.04 18.14 -15.25
CA ARG A 447 -17.46 18.24 -14.83
C ARG A 447 -18.15 16.88 -14.69
N THR A 448 -17.80 15.89 -15.53
CA THR A 448 -18.37 14.52 -15.44
C THR A 448 -17.84 13.70 -14.26
N VAL A 449 -16.69 14.06 -13.69
CA VAL A 449 -16.02 13.33 -12.59
C VAL A 449 -16.23 14.02 -11.23
N THR A 450 -16.36 15.36 -11.21
CA THR A 450 -16.63 16.15 -10.00
C THR A 450 -18.07 16.01 -9.50
N LYS A 451 -18.28 16.17 -8.18
CA LYS A 451 -19.61 16.22 -7.54
C LYS A 451 -19.71 17.41 -6.59
N HIS A 452 -20.92 17.92 -6.39
CA HIS A 452 -21.24 19.07 -5.51
C HIS A 452 -20.41 20.32 -5.87
N ASP A 453 -20.12 21.16 -4.88
CA ASP A 453 -19.70 22.58 -4.95
C ASP A 453 -18.61 22.91 -5.98
N ALA A 454 -17.73 21.96 -6.32
CA ALA A 454 -16.75 22.12 -7.40
C ALA A 454 -17.39 22.40 -8.77
N VAL A 455 -18.61 21.91 -9.03
CA VAL A 455 -19.32 22.07 -10.30
C VAL A 455 -19.62 23.54 -10.61
N ASP A 456 -19.92 24.36 -9.59
CA ASP A 456 -20.24 25.78 -9.80
C ASP A 456 -18.99 26.64 -10.00
N ALA A 457 -17.84 26.21 -9.47
CA ALA A 457 -16.54 26.79 -9.83
C ALA A 457 -16.17 26.49 -11.30
N TRP A 458 -16.45 25.27 -11.78
CA TRP A 458 -16.24 24.89 -13.17
C TRP A 458 -17.14 25.65 -14.16
N LYS A 459 -18.43 25.88 -13.84
CA LYS A 459 -19.34 26.66 -14.70
C LYS A 459 -18.84 28.09 -14.96
N LYS A 460 -18.23 28.75 -13.97
CA LYS A 460 -17.68 30.11 -14.12
C LYS A 460 -16.48 30.18 -15.06
N LEU A 461 -15.76 29.06 -15.23
CA LEU A 461 -14.61 28.91 -16.13
C LEU A 461 -15.00 28.57 -17.58
N GLU A 462 -16.26 28.18 -17.84
CA GLU A 462 -16.81 28.01 -19.20
C GLU A 462 -17.45 29.29 -19.75
N ALA A 463 -17.72 30.28 -18.87
CA ALA A 463 -18.44 31.52 -19.20
C ALA A 463 -17.51 32.72 -19.51
N ASN A 464 -16.20 32.56 -19.28
CA ASN A 464 -15.12 33.49 -19.59
C ASN A 464 -14.22 32.89 -20.67
#